data_AF-A0A7V4KFD1-F1
#
_entry.id   AF-A0A7V4KFD1-F1
#
_cell.length_a   1.000
_cell.length_b   1.000
_cell.length_c   1.000
_cell.angle_alpha   90.00
_cell.angle_beta   90.00
_cell.angle_gamma   90.00
#
_symmetry.space_group_name_H-M   'P 1'
#
loop_
_entity.id
_entity.type
_entity.pdbx_description
1 polymer ?
#
loop_
_entity_poly.entity_id
_entity_poly.type
_entity_poly.pdbx_seq_one_letter_code
_entity_poly.pdbx_strand_id
1 'polypeptide(L)'
;AVVVVAGLLNALKLAGKRISDVKIVVNGIGAAGYNIVKLLLEFGAKNIFACDINGLLNEKTSLHEYHLEIARLTNPGNNSATLRECLKEADVFIGVSKGNILTAEDIKQMSGKPIIFALANPTPEIAPEVAYENGAFIVATGRSDYPNQVNNLLAFPGIMRAAVEKQRKITLSTLMKAAQVIAKMVKPDRYMILPKATDKRLHNELYNALIESFE
;
A
#
# COMPACT_ATOMS: atom_id res chain seq x y z
N ALA A 1 -2.38 -2.35 -5.53
CA ALA A 1 -1.31 -1.35 -5.78
C ALA A 1 -1.86 0.08 -5.86
N VAL A 2 -2.58 0.46 -6.91
CA VAL A 2 -3.08 1.85 -7.13
C VAL A 2 -3.76 2.45 -5.90
N VAL A 3 -4.77 1.76 -5.35
CA VAL A 3 -5.55 2.27 -4.21
C VAL A 3 -4.72 2.36 -2.93
N VAL A 4 -3.82 1.39 -2.71
CA VAL A 4 -2.89 1.39 -1.57
C VAL A 4 -1.98 2.60 -1.64
N VAL A 5 -1.35 2.85 -2.80
CA VAL A 5 -0.46 3.99 -2.99
C VAL A 5 -1.24 5.31 -2.88
N ALA A 6 -2.45 5.40 -3.44
CA ALA A 6 -3.30 6.59 -3.29
C ALA A 6 -3.57 6.93 -1.81
N GLY A 7 -3.96 5.93 -1.01
CA GLY A 7 -4.16 6.11 0.42
C GLY A 7 -2.87 6.48 1.15
N LEU A 8 -1.76 5.83 0.79
CA LEU A 8 -0.45 6.07 1.40
C LEU A 8 0.05 7.50 1.15
N LEU A 9 -0.14 8.05 -0.06
CA LEU A 9 0.24 9.43 -0.37
C LEU A 9 -0.44 10.42 0.58
N ASN A 10 -1.73 10.24 0.83
CA ASN A 10 -2.48 11.05 1.77
C ASN A 10 -2.06 10.80 3.22
N ALA A 11 -1.83 9.54 3.61
CA ALA A 11 -1.38 9.20 4.96
C ALA A 11 -0.01 9.80 5.29
N LEU A 12 0.95 9.72 4.36
CA LEU A 12 2.28 10.32 4.49
C LEU A 12 2.21 11.84 4.60
N LYS A 13 1.36 12.48 3.79
CA LYS A 13 1.11 13.94 3.88
C LYS A 13 0.61 14.34 5.26
N LEU A 14 -0.33 13.60 5.85
CA LEU A 14 -0.85 13.86 7.20
C LEU A 14 0.20 13.59 8.30
N ALA A 15 1.05 12.60 8.09
CA ALA A 15 2.13 12.28 9.01
C ALA A 15 3.30 13.30 8.92
N GLY A 16 3.36 14.10 7.85
CA GLY A 16 4.47 15.02 7.58
C GLY A 16 5.72 14.29 7.07
N LYS A 17 5.54 13.14 6.42
CA LYS A 17 6.64 12.26 5.97
C LYS A 17 6.74 12.25 4.45
N ARG A 18 7.96 12.06 3.92
CA ARG A 18 8.21 11.90 2.48
C ARG A 18 8.43 10.43 2.15
N ILE A 19 7.85 9.95 1.06
CA ILE A 19 7.92 8.53 0.66
C ILE A 19 9.37 8.03 0.45
N SER A 20 10.28 8.92 0.04
CA SER A 20 11.70 8.63 -0.17
C SER A 20 12.48 8.37 1.12
N ASP A 21 11.97 8.84 2.26
CA ASP A 21 12.71 8.87 3.52
C ASP A 21 12.19 7.82 4.51
N VAL A 22 10.95 7.36 4.32
CA VAL A 22 10.28 6.43 5.23
C VAL A 22 10.72 4.99 5.04
N LYS A 23 10.76 4.26 6.15
CA LYS A 23 10.89 2.80 6.17
C LYS A 23 9.51 2.15 5.99
N ILE A 24 9.34 1.40 4.89
CA ILE A 24 8.09 0.74 4.52
C ILE A 24 8.27 -0.76 4.60
N VAL A 25 7.49 -1.44 5.44
CA VAL A 25 7.41 -2.90 5.49
C VAL A 25 6.21 -3.35 4.67
N VAL A 26 6.42 -4.20 3.67
CA VAL A 26 5.34 -4.84 2.90
C VAL A 26 5.35 -6.33 3.21
N ASN A 27 4.25 -6.87 3.73
CA ASN A 27 4.15 -8.28 4.12
C ASN A 27 3.14 -9.05 3.25
N GLY A 28 3.60 -10.16 2.67
CA GLY A 28 2.87 -10.97 1.70
C GLY A 28 3.18 -10.54 0.26
N ILE A 29 4.15 -11.19 -0.39
CA ILE A 29 4.66 -10.84 -1.72
C ILE A 29 4.09 -11.76 -2.80
N GLY A 30 2.81 -12.10 -2.66
CA GLY A 30 1.99 -12.59 -3.77
C GLY A 30 1.68 -11.48 -4.78
N ALA A 31 0.65 -11.69 -5.62
CA ALA A 31 0.30 -10.74 -6.69
C ALA A 31 0.07 -9.31 -6.19
N ALA A 32 -0.61 -9.13 -5.06
CA ALA A 32 -0.87 -7.80 -4.50
C ALA A 32 0.41 -7.13 -4.00
N GLY A 33 1.19 -7.81 -3.16
CA GLY A 33 2.42 -7.26 -2.57
C GLY A 33 3.48 -6.94 -3.60
N TYR A 34 3.71 -7.83 -4.56
CA TYR A 34 4.62 -7.61 -5.69
C TYR A 34 4.30 -6.29 -6.43
N ASN A 35 3.04 -6.10 -6.81
CA ASN A 35 2.62 -4.89 -7.54
C ASN A 35 2.58 -3.64 -6.65
N ILE A 36 2.34 -3.79 -5.34
CA ILE A 36 2.46 -2.67 -4.39
C ILE A 36 3.91 -2.22 -4.32
N VAL A 37 4.87 -3.13 -4.13
CA VAL A 37 6.31 -2.80 -4.06
C VAL A 37 6.77 -2.10 -5.33
N LYS A 38 6.45 -2.65 -6.52
CA LYS A 38 6.85 -2.02 -7.79
C LYS A 38 6.29 -0.61 -7.93
N LEU A 39 5.01 -0.42 -7.62
CA LEU A 39 4.43 0.91 -7.71
C LEU A 39 5.02 1.88 -6.65
N LEU A 40 5.35 1.42 -5.45
CA LEU A 40 6.03 2.25 -4.45
C LEU A 40 7.41 2.72 -4.94
N LEU A 41 8.18 1.84 -5.59
CA LEU A 41 9.47 2.19 -6.19
C LEU A 41 9.31 3.28 -7.26
N GLU A 42 8.31 3.18 -8.14
CA GLU A 42 8.00 4.22 -9.13
C GLU A 42 7.62 5.57 -8.49
N PHE A 43 7.03 5.56 -7.30
CA PHE A 43 6.77 6.77 -6.52
C PHE A 43 7.98 7.26 -5.70
N GLY A 44 9.15 6.64 -5.86
CA GLY A 44 10.40 7.08 -5.25
C GLY A 44 10.64 6.55 -3.84
N ALA A 45 9.92 5.52 -3.39
CA ALA A 45 10.24 4.82 -2.16
C ALA A 45 11.63 4.18 -2.26
N LYS A 46 12.48 4.38 -1.25
CA LYS A 46 13.85 3.86 -1.23
C LYS A 46 14.07 2.73 -0.22
N ASN A 47 13.36 2.78 0.91
CA ASN A 47 13.58 1.88 2.04
C ASN A 47 12.40 0.91 2.21
N ILE A 48 12.27 -0.03 1.26
CA ILE A 48 11.23 -1.07 1.30
C ILE A 48 11.81 -2.36 1.87
N PHE A 49 11.14 -2.92 2.88
CA PHE A 49 11.43 -4.22 3.46
C PHE A 49 10.29 -5.17 3.05
N ALA A 50 10.52 -5.95 2.00
CA ALA A 50 9.53 -6.91 1.49
C ALA A 50 9.66 -8.24 2.26
N CYS A 51 8.63 -8.62 3.00
CA CYS A 51 8.59 -9.84 3.80
C CYS A 51 7.53 -10.82 3.29
N ASP A 52 7.82 -12.11 3.41
CA ASP A 52 6.84 -13.19 3.22
C ASP A 52 6.93 -14.19 4.38
N ILE A 53 6.35 -15.39 4.24
CA ILE A 53 6.26 -16.42 5.28
C ILE A 53 7.61 -16.78 5.91
N ASN A 54 8.70 -16.66 5.16
CA ASN A 54 10.07 -16.97 5.60
C ASN A 54 10.86 -15.73 6.08
N GLY A 55 10.21 -14.58 6.26
CA GLY A 55 10.85 -13.32 6.66
C GLY A 55 11.18 -12.39 5.49
N LEU A 56 12.13 -11.49 5.71
CA LEU A 56 12.63 -10.55 4.69
C LEU A 56 13.13 -11.32 3.46
N LEU A 57 12.65 -10.94 2.29
CA LEU A 57 13.02 -11.57 1.03
C LEU A 57 14.51 -11.38 0.74
N ASN A 58 15.16 -12.51 0.51
CA ASN A 58 16.56 -12.65 0.13
C ASN A 58 16.72 -13.96 -0.67
N GLU A 59 17.94 -14.32 -1.07
CA GLU A 59 18.19 -15.53 -1.88
C GLU A 59 17.73 -16.84 -1.21
N LYS A 60 17.71 -16.90 0.13
CA LYS A 60 17.34 -18.10 0.89
C LYS A 60 15.86 -18.15 1.26
N THR A 61 15.25 -16.99 1.52
CA THR A 61 13.86 -16.90 1.98
C THR A 61 12.85 -16.78 0.84
N SER A 62 13.32 -16.42 -0.37
CA SER A 62 12.50 -16.33 -1.57
C SER A 62 12.00 -17.70 -2.02
N LEU A 63 10.70 -17.79 -2.31
CA LEU A 63 10.03 -19.05 -2.68
C LEU A 63 9.95 -19.27 -4.20
N HIS A 64 10.02 -18.19 -4.99
CA HIS A 64 9.90 -18.22 -6.44
C HIS A 64 10.58 -17.00 -7.08
N GLU A 65 10.68 -17.00 -8.41
CA GLU A 65 11.39 -15.96 -9.18
C GLU A 65 10.90 -14.54 -8.89
N TYR A 66 9.58 -14.34 -8.72
CA TYR A 66 9.02 -13.03 -8.41
C TYR A 66 9.43 -12.51 -7.02
N HIS A 67 9.70 -13.40 -6.05
CA HIS A 67 10.29 -12.99 -4.77
C HIS A 67 11.73 -12.54 -4.97
N LEU A 68 12.51 -13.29 -5.77
CA LEU A 68 13.90 -12.92 -6.07
C LEU A 68 14.01 -11.59 -6.81
N GLU A 69 13.10 -11.30 -7.75
CA GLU A 69 13.02 -10.00 -8.42
C GLU A 69 12.84 -8.88 -7.38
N ILE A 70 11.86 -9.02 -6.48
CA ILE A 70 11.60 -8.03 -5.43
C ILE A 70 12.78 -7.93 -4.44
N ALA A 71 13.37 -9.06 -4.05
CA ALA A 71 14.53 -9.10 -3.16
C ALA A 71 15.71 -8.31 -3.75
N ARG A 72 16.01 -8.47 -5.04
CA ARG A 72 17.08 -7.72 -5.73
C ARG A 72 16.81 -6.22 -5.77
N LEU A 73 15.55 -5.82 -5.94
CA LEU A 73 15.15 -4.42 -5.99
C LEU A 73 15.14 -3.74 -4.61
N THR A 74 14.83 -4.48 -3.54
CA THR A 74 14.54 -3.91 -2.21
C THR A 74 15.58 -4.24 -1.14
N ASN A 75 16.32 -5.33 -1.31
CA ASN A 75 17.33 -5.83 -0.39
C ASN A 75 18.59 -6.32 -1.14
N PRO A 76 19.27 -5.43 -1.91
CA PRO A 76 20.46 -5.81 -2.69
C PRO A 76 21.62 -6.30 -1.83
N GLY A 77 21.66 -5.95 -0.55
CA GLY A 77 22.62 -6.48 0.42
C GLY A 77 22.35 -7.91 0.89
N ASN A 78 21.28 -8.55 0.39
CA ASN A 78 20.90 -9.93 0.72
C ASN A 78 20.76 -10.18 2.23
N ASN A 79 20.31 -9.17 2.98
CA ASN A 79 20.20 -9.23 4.44
C ASN A 79 19.10 -10.23 4.85
N SER A 80 19.24 -10.80 6.05
CA SER A 80 18.22 -11.64 6.68
C SER A 80 17.60 -10.92 7.86
N ALA A 81 16.28 -10.96 7.96
CA ALA A 81 15.54 -10.42 9.09
C ALA A 81 14.16 -11.09 9.16
N THR A 82 13.62 -11.22 10.37
CA THR A 82 12.22 -11.57 10.62
C THR A 82 11.31 -10.36 10.37
N LEU A 83 10.01 -10.60 10.19
CA LEU A 83 9.02 -9.52 10.08
C LEU A 83 9.11 -8.54 11.27
N ARG A 84 9.32 -9.05 12.49
CA ARG A 84 9.37 -8.22 13.70
C ARG A 84 10.59 -7.31 13.72
N GLU A 85 11.74 -7.82 13.28
CA GLU A 85 12.94 -6.99 13.12
C GLU A 85 12.76 -5.92 12.04
N CYS A 86 12.05 -6.25 10.95
CA CYS A 86 11.70 -5.25 9.93
C CYS A 86 10.75 -4.17 10.46
N LEU A 87 9.85 -4.48 11.40
CA LEU A 87 8.87 -3.54 11.95
C LEU A 87 9.46 -2.51 12.92
N LYS A 88 10.57 -2.83 13.58
CA LYS A 88 11.25 -1.87 14.48
C LYS A 88 11.58 -0.58 13.73
N GLU A 89 11.18 0.57 14.29
CA GLU A 89 11.36 1.90 13.68
C GLU A 89 10.74 2.04 12.26
N ALA A 90 9.81 1.16 11.86
CA ALA A 90 9.13 1.29 10.58
C ALA A 90 8.10 2.42 10.62
N ASP A 91 8.01 3.21 9.56
CA ASP A 91 6.99 4.27 9.44
C ASP A 91 5.67 3.75 8.91
N VAL A 92 5.74 2.73 8.06
CA VAL A 92 4.61 2.19 7.31
C VAL A 92 4.65 0.68 7.35
N PHE A 93 3.52 0.06 7.67
CA PHE A 93 3.25 -1.35 7.43
C PHE A 93 2.15 -1.50 6.39
N ILE A 94 2.36 -2.38 5.40
CA ILE A 94 1.36 -2.77 4.40
C ILE A 94 1.28 -4.30 4.37
N GLY A 95 0.24 -4.85 4.97
CA GLY A 95 -0.06 -6.27 4.95
C GLY A 95 -1.10 -6.61 3.88
N VAL A 96 -0.79 -7.59 3.04
CA VAL A 96 -1.71 -8.24 2.09
C VAL A 96 -1.54 -9.74 2.20
N SER A 97 -1.64 -10.22 3.44
CA SER A 97 -1.14 -11.53 3.85
C SER A 97 -2.21 -12.33 4.63
N LYS A 98 -1.97 -12.62 5.91
CA LYS A 98 -2.83 -13.38 6.80
C LYS A 98 -3.28 -12.51 7.98
N GLY A 99 -4.50 -12.72 8.44
CA GLY A 99 -5.03 -12.01 9.61
C GLY A 99 -4.33 -12.37 10.93
N ASN A 100 -4.41 -11.45 11.91
CA ASN A 100 -3.91 -11.61 13.28
C ASN A 100 -2.41 -12.00 13.39
N ILE A 101 -1.56 -11.42 12.55
CA ILE A 101 -0.11 -11.65 12.59
C ILE A 101 0.66 -10.55 13.31
N LEU A 102 0.06 -9.36 13.42
CA LEU A 102 0.64 -8.23 14.15
C LEU A 102 0.01 -8.14 15.55
N THR A 103 0.84 -7.78 16.50
CA THR A 103 0.48 -7.61 17.92
C THR A 103 0.52 -6.14 18.31
N ALA A 104 -0.04 -5.82 19.48
CA ALA A 104 0.07 -4.50 20.09
C ALA A 104 1.53 -4.05 20.27
N GLU A 105 2.42 -4.97 20.64
CA GLU A 105 3.84 -4.71 20.84
C GLU A 105 4.55 -4.37 19.52
N ASP A 106 4.16 -5.03 18.42
CA ASP A 106 4.69 -4.71 17.10
C ASP A 106 4.40 -3.24 16.71
N ILE A 107 3.22 -2.72 17.06
CA ILE A 107 2.85 -1.32 16.77
C ILE A 107 3.66 -0.34 17.63
N LYS A 108 3.91 -0.66 18.91
CA LYS A 108 4.68 0.18 19.83
C LYS A 108 6.14 0.32 19.42
N GLN A 109 6.70 -0.67 18.72
CA GLN A 109 8.07 -0.66 18.25
C GLN A 109 8.27 0.09 16.92
N MET A 110 7.19 0.54 16.28
CA MET A 110 7.26 1.34 15.06
C MET A 110 7.64 2.80 15.34
N SER A 111 7.98 3.55 14.29
CA SER A 111 8.39 4.95 14.43
C SER A 111 7.23 5.87 14.83
N GLY A 112 7.56 7.11 15.22
CA GLY A 112 6.56 8.13 15.56
C GLY A 112 5.55 8.37 14.43
N LYS A 113 4.26 8.39 14.77
CA LYS A 113 3.13 8.41 13.83
C LYS A 113 3.15 7.26 12.80
N PRO A 114 3.02 5.99 13.24
CA PRO A 114 3.07 4.85 12.33
C PRO A 114 1.77 4.72 11.52
N ILE A 115 1.91 4.34 10.25
CA ILE A 115 0.82 4.18 9.29
C ILE A 115 0.63 2.68 9.02
N ILE A 116 -0.57 2.15 9.28
CA ILE A 116 -0.85 0.72 9.22
C ILE A 116 -1.91 0.45 8.15
N PHE A 117 -1.55 -0.30 7.12
CA PHE A 117 -2.46 -0.83 6.10
C PHE A 117 -2.58 -2.34 6.34
N ALA A 118 -3.60 -2.77 7.09
CA ALA A 118 -3.87 -4.17 7.39
C ALA A 118 -4.98 -4.69 6.46
N LEU A 119 -4.58 -5.18 5.28
CA LEU A 119 -5.49 -5.42 4.16
C LEU A 119 -5.85 -6.90 3.96
N ALA A 120 -5.39 -7.80 4.83
CA ALA A 120 -5.86 -9.18 4.83
C ALA A 120 -7.39 -9.23 5.01
N ASN A 121 -8.02 -10.14 4.27
CA ASN A 121 -9.46 -10.39 4.34
C ASN A 121 -9.72 -11.86 4.70
N PRO A 122 -10.82 -12.17 5.42
CA PRO A 122 -11.77 -11.22 6.04
C PRO A 122 -11.23 -10.57 7.33
N THR A 123 -10.19 -11.16 7.92
CA THR A 123 -9.58 -10.68 9.16
C THR A 123 -8.28 -9.93 8.85
N PRO A 124 -8.17 -8.64 9.21
CA PRO A 124 -6.94 -7.87 9.03
C PRO A 124 -5.75 -8.43 9.80
N GLU A 125 -4.53 -8.06 9.40
CA GLU A 125 -3.28 -8.41 10.11
C GLU A 125 -3.30 -7.99 11.59
N ILE A 126 -4.00 -6.91 11.92
CA ILE A 126 -4.31 -6.42 13.27
C ILE A 126 -5.66 -5.70 13.26
N ALA A 127 -6.45 -5.87 14.33
CA ALA A 127 -7.69 -5.12 14.49
C ALA A 127 -7.41 -3.61 14.61
N PRO A 128 -8.15 -2.73 13.89
CA PRO A 128 -7.90 -1.29 13.93
C PRO A 128 -7.95 -0.66 15.32
N GLU A 129 -8.85 -1.12 16.18
CA GLU A 129 -8.98 -0.67 17.57
C GLU A 129 -7.68 -0.92 18.33
N VAL A 130 -7.17 -2.15 18.25
CA VAL A 130 -5.90 -2.55 18.89
C VAL A 130 -4.74 -1.73 18.33
N ALA A 131 -4.70 -1.50 17.02
CA ALA A 131 -3.65 -0.67 16.41
C ALA A 131 -3.69 0.78 16.91
N TYR A 132 -4.87 1.41 16.95
CA TYR A 132 -5.02 2.79 17.44
C TYR A 132 -4.70 2.92 18.93
N GLU A 133 -5.16 1.99 19.77
CA GLU A 133 -4.86 1.95 21.21
C GLU A 133 -3.36 1.84 21.50
N ASN A 134 -2.59 1.28 20.56
CA ASN A 134 -1.16 1.03 20.71
C ASN A 134 -0.28 1.97 19.86
N GLY A 135 -0.83 3.09 19.41
CA GLY A 135 -0.04 4.21 18.87
C GLY A 135 -0.12 4.39 17.35
N ALA A 136 -0.92 3.60 16.62
CA ALA A 136 -1.13 3.82 15.20
C ALA A 136 -1.70 5.22 14.93
N PHE A 137 -1.07 5.95 14.01
CA PHE A 137 -1.54 7.26 13.62
C PHE A 137 -2.69 7.16 12.61
N ILE A 138 -2.54 6.29 11.62
CA ILE A 138 -3.55 6.00 10.60
C ILE A 138 -3.63 4.49 10.46
N VAL A 139 -4.86 3.97 10.43
CA VAL A 139 -5.15 2.57 10.10
C VAL A 139 -6.07 2.52 8.89
N ALA A 140 -5.76 1.65 7.94
CA ALA A 140 -6.56 1.34 6.75
C ALA A 140 -6.74 -0.18 6.63
N THR A 141 -7.92 -0.62 6.20
CA THR A 141 -8.24 -2.04 6.02
C THR A 141 -8.96 -2.30 4.70
N GLY A 142 -9.15 -3.57 4.35
CA GLY A 142 -10.01 -3.95 3.22
C GLY A 142 -11.52 -3.89 3.54
N ARG A 143 -11.90 -3.80 4.82
CA ARG A 143 -13.29 -3.93 5.26
C ARG A 143 -14.04 -2.60 5.21
N SER A 144 -15.33 -2.66 4.89
CA SER A 144 -16.19 -1.48 4.73
C SER A 144 -16.75 -0.92 6.04
N ASP A 145 -16.70 -1.70 7.11
CA ASP A 145 -17.15 -1.28 8.45
C ASP A 145 -16.12 -0.42 9.18
N TYR A 146 -14.89 -0.32 8.65
CA TYR A 146 -13.84 0.56 9.17
C TYR A 146 -13.62 1.82 8.32
N PRO A 147 -13.13 2.92 8.94
CA PRO A 147 -12.60 4.05 8.19
C PRO A 147 -11.46 3.63 7.25
N ASN A 148 -11.13 4.49 6.27
CA ASN A 148 -10.02 4.27 5.34
C ASN A 148 -10.06 2.92 4.60
N GLN A 149 -11.22 2.52 4.08
CA GLN A 149 -11.34 1.29 3.31
C GLN A 149 -10.49 1.35 2.02
N VAL A 150 -9.55 0.42 1.88
CA VAL A 150 -8.83 0.16 0.63
C VAL A 150 -9.68 -0.79 -0.22
N ASN A 151 -10.43 -0.22 -1.15
CA ASN A 151 -11.32 -0.98 -2.04
C ASN A 151 -10.88 -0.86 -3.50
N ASN A 152 -10.69 -2.00 -4.17
CA ASN A 152 -10.31 -2.03 -5.59
C ASN A 152 -11.33 -1.35 -6.52
N LEU A 153 -12.60 -1.26 -6.09
CA LEU A 153 -13.65 -0.54 -6.79
C LEU A 153 -13.26 0.92 -7.04
N LEU A 154 -12.40 1.52 -6.21
CA LEU A 154 -11.93 2.89 -6.40
C LEU A 154 -11.11 3.09 -7.68
N ALA A 155 -10.51 2.03 -8.23
CA ALA A 155 -9.57 2.11 -9.34
C ALA A 155 -10.10 1.45 -10.62
N PHE A 156 -10.54 0.19 -10.56
CA PHE A 156 -10.73 -0.60 -11.78
C PHE A 156 -11.75 -0.02 -12.78
N PRO A 157 -12.92 0.55 -12.39
CA PRO A 157 -13.92 0.96 -13.37
C PRO A 157 -13.43 2.09 -14.28
N GLY A 158 -12.80 3.12 -13.70
CA GLY A 158 -12.30 4.28 -14.46
C GLY A 158 -11.09 3.95 -15.33
N ILE A 159 -10.13 3.18 -14.79
CA ILE A 159 -8.94 2.75 -15.52
C ILE A 159 -9.34 1.86 -16.71
N MET A 160 -10.18 0.86 -16.48
CA MET A 160 -10.57 -0.09 -17.53
C MET A 160 -11.40 0.60 -18.62
N ARG A 161 -12.32 1.51 -18.25
CA ARG A 161 -13.08 2.28 -19.24
C ARG A 161 -12.15 3.05 -20.18
N ALA A 162 -11.18 3.79 -19.64
CA ALA A 162 -10.26 4.58 -20.44
C ALA A 162 -9.36 3.69 -21.33
N ALA A 163 -8.84 2.59 -20.78
CA ALA A 163 -7.98 1.67 -21.52
C ALA A 163 -8.70 0.98 -22.69
N VAL A 164 -9.95 0.53 -22.47
CA VAL A 164 -10.76 -0.13 -23.50
C VAL A 164 -11.13 0.85 -24.61
N GLU A 165 -11.55 2.06 -24.26
CA GLU A 165 -11.92 3.08 -25.25
C GLU A 165 -10.75 3.48 -26.15
N LYS A 166 -9.55 3.62 -25.57
CA LYS A 166 -8.33 3.92 -26.33
C LYS A 166 -7.69 2.72 -27.01
N GLN A 167 -8.12 1.51 -26.65
CA GLN A 167 -7.50 0.25 -27.10
C GLN A 167 -5.99 0.21 -26.83
N ARG A 168 -5.58 0.73 -25.66
CA ARG A 168 -4.16 0.83 -25.26
C ARG A 168 -3.86 -0.06 -24.07
N LYS A 169 -2.59 -0.47 -23.97
CA LYS A 169 -2.09 -1.21 -22.81
C LYS A 169 -2.02 -0.29 -21.59
N ILE A 170 -2.45 -0.80 -20.44
CA ILE A 170 -2.25 -0.12 -19.16
C ILE A 170 -0.75 -0.18 -18.81
N THR A 171 -0.15 0.98 -18.56
CA THR A 171 1.27 1.09 -18.22
C THR A 171 1.46 1.49 -16.75
N LEU A 172 2.69 1.40 -16.23
CA LEU A 172 3.00 1.92 -14.88
C LEU A 172 2.67 3.41 -14.75
N SER A 173 2.95 4.23 -15.77
CA SER A 173 2.59 5.64 -15.81
C SER A 173 1.08 5.85 -15.62
N THR A 174 0.25 5.07 -16.33
CA THR A 174 -1.21 5.08 -16.16
C THR A 174 -1.61 4.79 -14.71
N LEU A 175 -1.01 3.76 -14.09
CA LEU A 175 -1.30 3.36 -12.72
C LEU A 175 -0.86 4.42 -11.70
N MET A 176 0.27 5.09 -11.93
CA MET A 176 0.73 6.20 -11.10
C MET A 176 -0.22 7.39 -11.18
N LYS A 177 -0.62 7.78 -12.39
CA LYS A 177 -1.59 8.86 -12.59
C LYS A 177 -2.91 8.54 -11.90
N ALA A 178 -3.40 7.30 -12.03
CA ALA A 178 -4.61 6.84 -11.36
C ALA A 178 -4.52 6.98 -9.83
N ALA A 179 -3.41 6.57 -9.23
CA ALA A 179 -3.21 6.69 -7.78
C ALA A 179 -3.21 8.16 -7.32
N GLN A 180 -2.57 9.05 -8.07
CA GLN A 180 -2.56 10.48 -7.78
C GLN A 180 -3.96 11.11 -7.90
N VAL A 181 -4.75 10.72 -8.90
CA VAL A 181 -6.13 11.19 -9.07
C VAL A 181 -6.99 10.76 -7.89
N ILE A 182 -6.97 9.47 -7.54
CA ILE A 182 -7.73 8.95 -6.39
C ILE A 182 -7.35 9.66 -5.09
N ALA A 183 -6.05 9.90 -4.85
CA ALA A 183 -5.59 10.61 -3.66
C ALA A 183 -6.15 12.05 -3.57
N LYS A 184 -6.32 12.74 -4.71
CA LYS A 184 -6.84 14.11 -4.79
C LYS A 184 -8.36 14.21 -4.64
N MET A 185 -9.09 13.11 -4.72
CA MET A 185 -10.56 13.10 -4.63
C MET A 185 -11.10 13.43 -3.24
N VAL A 186 -10.22 13.50 -2.24
CA VAL A 186 -10.60 13.77 -0.86
C VAL A 186 -9.69 14.82 -0.23
N LYS A 187 -10.23 15.63 0.67
CA LYS A 187 -9.42 16.40 1.61
C LYS A 187 -9.07 15.47 2.76
N PRO A 188 -7.81 15.01 2.88
CA PRO A 188 -7.51 13.90 3.76
C PRO A 188 -7.55 14.31 5.23
N ASP A 189 -8.04 13.41 6.08
CA ASP A 189 -7.86 13.42 7.53
C ASP A 189 -7.50 11.99 8.01
N ARG A 190 -7.30 11.81 9.32
CA ARG A 190 -6.85 10.51 9.88
C ARG A 190 -7.82 9.35 9.60
N TYR A 191 -9.10 9.63 9.40
CA TYR A 191 -10.16 8.65 9.19
C TYR A 191 -10.71 8.65 7.75
N MET A 192 -10.19 9.53 6.89
CA MET A 192 -10.57 9.60 5.48
C MET A 192 -9.38 9.94 4.57
N ILE A 193 -8.49 8.97 4.33
CA ILE A 193 -7.36 9.09 3.39
C ILE A 193 -7.71 8.70 1.95
N LEU A 194 -8.89 8.11 1.74
CA LEU A 194 -9.40 7.64 0.45
C LEU A 194 -10.85 8.12 0.27
N PRO A 195 -11.30 8.37 -0.97
CA PRO A 195 -12.71 8.61 -1.23
C PRO A 195 -13.54 7.34 -0.97
N LYS A 196 -14.84 7.51 -0.70
CA LYS A 196 -15.78 6.38 -0.61
C LYS A 196 -15.99 5.78 -2.00
N ALA A 197 -16.17 4.45 -2.06
CA ALA A 197 -16.46 3.78 -3.32
C ALA A 197 -17.81 4.16 -3.95
N THR A 198 -18.69 4.78 -3.16
CA THR A 198 -19.97 5.33 -3.61
C THR A 198 -19.88 6.78 -4.12
N ASP A 199 -18.69 7.39 -4.13
CA ASP A 199 -18.50 8.73 -4.71
C ASP A 199 -18.71 8.66 -6.23
N LYS A 200 -19.87 9.16 -6.68
CA LYS A 200 -20.28 9.13 -8.09
C LYS A 200 -19.34 9.89 -9.03
N ARG A 201 -18.51 10.80 -8.51
CA ARG A 201 -17.54 11.56 -9.31
C ARG A 201 -16.31 10.74 -9.65
N LEU A 202 -15.93 9.80 -8.77
CA LEU A 202 -14.64 9.12 -8.79
C LEU A 202 -14.28 8.50 -10.14
N HIS A 203 -15.17 7.68 -10.69
CA HIS A 203 -14.85 6.94 -11.92
C HIS A 203 -14.83 7.85 -13.15
N ASN A 204 -15.63 8.92 -13.16
CA ASN A 204 -15.62 9.90 -14.24
C ASN A 204 -14.34 10.75 -14.19
N GLU A 205 -13.95 11.22 -13.01
CA GLU A 205 -12.68 11.95 -12.82
C GLU A 205 -11.47 11.08 -13.19
N LEU A 206 -11.48 9.81 -12.77
CA LEU A 206 -10.43 8.87 -13.10
C LEU A 206 -10.36 8.60 -14.61
N TYR A 207 -11.50 8.41 -15.27
CA TYR A 207 -11.56 8.25 -16.72
C TYR A 207 -11.04 9.50 -17.45
N ASN A 208 -11.55 10.69 -17.12
CA ASN A 208 -11.17 11.95 -17.76
C ASN A 208 -9.66 12.23 -17.59
N ALA A 209 -9.12 11.99 -16.40
CA ALA A 209 -7.71 12.21 -16.15
C ALA A 209 -6.79 11.20 -16.85
N LEU A 210 -7.30 10.03 -17.22
CA LEU A 210 -6.54 8.97 -17.87
C LEU A 210 -6.69 8.96 -19.39
N ILE A 211 -7.82 9.41 -19.93
CA ILE A 211 -8.10 9.35 -21.37
C ILE A 211 -7.06 10.11 -22.20
N GLU A 212 -6.54 11.22 -21.67
CA GLU A 212 -5.45 12.01 -22.25
C GLU A 212 -4.06 11.40 -21.99
N SER A 213 -3.92 10.54 -20.98
CA SER A 213 -2.64 9.90 -20.63
C SER A 213 -2.34 8.62 -21.43
N PHE A 214 -3.31 8.16 -22.23
CA PHE A 214 -3.22 6.96 -23.06
C PHE A 214 -2.81 7.27 -24.52
N GLU A 215 -2.18 8.40 -24.79
CA GLU A 215 -1.67 8.74 -26.14
C GLU A 215 -0.63 7.73 -26.65
#